data_AF-A0A662AQF7-F1
#
_entry.id   AF-A0A662AQF7-F1
#
_cell.length_a   1.000
_cell.length_b   1.000
_cell.length_c   1.000
_cell.angle_alpha   90.00
_cell.angle_beta   90.00
_cell.angle_gamma   90.00
#
_symmetry.space_group_name_H-M   'P 1'
#
loop_
_entity.id
_entity.type
_entity.pdbx_description
1 polymer ?
#
loop_
_entity_poly.entity_id
_entity_poly.type
_entity_poly.pdbx_seq_one_letter_code
_entity_poly.pdbx_strand_id
1 'polypeptide(L)'
;MIVKEKFDLLKNVDNILRMAPSTISRYTVDNGPRRVFVMIELMKNRISHYTKDKVFNKLTNLNERKYLHVVNMPNYPLPITYNIPTESMVINVSPFGVEDIETTKPGTFNLYALMVYGLVFSELISGKVKITDKYSEVISGYLLSVLIRLFGKQYGLLGSFSTEIPKMKFLTNLYVLTGFFGKTGPAAYRKASTASAFNYKDIESDLKKYNFENISDFIQSLSDFGVMPNINKHVFAAKLLRFFGLNVMPAFEDCSRFIATIATSDIKGSNVISTYLSKYNEREFSKILEISKVIFKRR
;
A
#
# COMPACT_ATOMS: atom_id res chain seq x y z
N MET A 1 13.73 3.81 1.51
CA MET A 1 12.37 3.63 0.98
C MET A 1 12.35 4.28 -0.39
N ILE A 2 11.90 3.54 -1.40
CA ILE A 2 11.62 4.06 -2.73
C ILE A 2 10.12 4.34 -2.79
N VAL A 3 9.79 5.47 -3.38
CA VAL A 3 8.42 5.83 -3.76
C VAL A 3 8.29 5.54 -5.25
N LYS A 4 7.38 4.67 -5.63
CA LYS A 4 7.10 4.39 -7.05
C LYS A 4 6.33 5.56 -7.65
N GLU A 5 6.66 5.95 -8.88
CA GLU A 5 5.90 6.98 -9.60
C GLU A 5 4.62 6.39 -10.21
N LYS A 6 4.66 5.13 -10.66
CA LYS A 6 3.56 4.44 -11.35
C LYS A 6 3.44 2.98 -10.90
N PHE A 7 2.27 2.39 -11.15
CA PHE A 7 1.96 1.01 -10.81
C PHE A 7 1.79 0.13 -12.04
N ASP A 8 2.59 -0.92 -12.12
CA ASP A 8 2.57 -1.87 -13.24
C ASP A 8 1.37 -2.80 -13.17
N LEU A 9 0.92 -3.18 -11.96
CA LEU A 9 -0.28 -4.00 -11.81
C LEU A 9 -1.55 -3.24 -12.17
N LEU A 10 -1.50 -1.91 -12.17
CA LEU A 10 -2.60 -1.03 -12.50
C LEU A 10 -2.42 -0.33 -13.86
N LYS A 11 -1.68 -0.94 -14.79
CA LYS A 11 -1.48 -0.41 -16.16
C LYS A 11 -0.91 1.02 -16.17
N ASN A 12 0.14 1.27 -15.40
CA ASN A 12 0.86 2.54 -15.31
C ASN A 12 0.04 3.70 -14.71
N VAL A 13 -0.93 3.40 -13.84
CA VAL A 13 -1.59 4.44 -13.02
C VAL A 13 -0.56 5.14 -12.13
N ASP A 14 -0.61 6.47 -12.10
CA ASP A 14 0.28 7.28 -11.27
C ASP A 14 0.04 7.02 -9.79
N ASN A 15 1.12 6.88 -9.02
CA ASN A 15 1.07 6.81 -7.57
C ASN A 15 0.84 8.19 -6.94
N ILE A 16 1.41 9.22 -7.57
CA ILE A 16 1.50 10.60 -7.12
C ILE A 16 1.12 11.50 -8.29
N LEU A 17 0.36 12.55 -8.02
CA LEU A 17 -0.03 13.53 -9.02
C LEU A 17 0.99 14.65 -9.12
N ARG A 18 1.15 15.16 -10.35
CA ARG A 18 1.98 16.32 -10.69
C ARG A 18 1.12 17.37 -11.40
N MET A 19 -0.07 17.62 -10.86
CA MET A 19 -1.05 18.53 -11.45
C MET A 19 -0.84 19.95 -10.95
N ALA A 20 -0.89 20.92 -11.87
CA ALA A 20 -0.90 22.33 -11.52
C ALA A 20 -2.13 22.66 -10.64
N PRO A 21 -2.05 23.71 -9.78
CA PRO A 21 -3.18 24.13 -8.96
C PRO A 21 -4.46 24.39 -9.77
N SER A 22 -4.33 25.01 -10.94
CA SER A 22 -5.47 25.27 -11.83
C SER A 22 -6.11 23.98 -12.36
N THR A 23 -5.32 22.94 -12.62
CA THR A 23 -5.83 21.65 -13.12
C THR A 23 -6.55 20.88 -12.02
N ILE A 24 -6.01 20.84 -10.80
CA ILE A 24 -6.68 20.15 -9.68
C ILE A 24 -7.98 20.86 -9.27
N SER A 25 -8.01 22.20 -9.37
CA SER A 25 -9.24 22.98 -9.13
C SER A 25 -10.39 22.60 -10.06
N ARG A 26 -10.12 22.18 -11.31
CA ARG A 26 -11.16 21.75 -12.27
C ARG A 26 -11.90 20.48 -11.86
N TYR A 27 -11.27 19.65 -11.03
CA TYR A 27 -11.87 18.41 -10.52
C TYR A 27 -12.38 18.56 -9.09
N THR A 28 -12.19 19.72 -8.46
CA THR A 28 -12.51 19.91 -7.05
C THR A 28 -14.01 19.86 -6.82
N VAL A 29 -14.42 19.11 -5.81
CA VAL A 29 -15.80 19.02 -5.36
C VAL A 29 -16.12 20.24 -4.50
N ASP A 30 -17.22 20.92 -4.79
CA ASP A 30 -17.64 22.14 -4.09
C ASP A 30 -17.86 21.91 -2.60
N ASN A 31 -17.14 22.68 -1.77
CA ASN A 31 -17.09 22.51 -0.32
C ASN A 31 -16.68 21.10 0.14
N GLY A 32 -16.07 20.27 -0.73
CA GLY A 32 -15.73 18.88 -0.46
C GLY A 32 -14.95 18.67 0.84
N PRO A 33 -13.84 19.40 1.10
CA PRO A 33 -13.11 19.29 2.37
C PRO A 33 -14.01 19.57 3.59
N ARG A 34 -14.82 20.63 3.55
CA ARG A 34 -15.75 20.97 4.64
C ARG A 34 -16.76 19.85 4.90
N ARG A 35 -17.31 19.24 3.84
CA ARG A 35 -18.25 18.12 3.97
C ARG A 35 -17.60 16.90 4.62
N VAL A 36 -16.39 16.53 4.17
CA VAL A 36 -15.60 15.46 4.80
C VAL A 36 -15.41 15.73 6.30
N PHE A 37 -15.07 16.97 6.67
CA PHE A 37 -14.82 17.33 8.06
C PHE A 37 -16.08 17.23 8.91
N VAL A 38 -17.21 17.78 8.43
CA VAL A 38 -18.49 17.72 9.14
C VAL A 38 -18.92 16.27 9.35
N MET A 39 -18.86 15.44 8.31
CA MET A 39 -19.24 14.04 8.40
C MET A 39 -18.41 13.29 9.44
N ILE A 40 -17.08 13.48 9.44
CA ILE A 40 -16.20 12.81 10.41
C ILE A 40 -16.43 13.34 11.83
N GLU A 41 -16.66 14.66 12.02
CA GLU A 41 -16.94 15.26 13.34
C GLU A 41 -18.20 14.69 13.97
N LEU A 42 -19.26 14.46 13.19
CA LEU A 42 -20.51 13.84 13.66
C LEU A 42 -20.30 12.44 14.26
N MET A 43 -19.19 11.77 13.91
CA MET A 43 -18.87 10.42 14.38
C MET A 43 -17.69 10.35 15.35
N LYS A 44 -17.17 11.50 15.80
CA LYS A 44 -16.02 11.59 16.71
C LYS A 44 -16.11 10.68 17.92
N ASN A 45 -17.27 10.61 18.56
CA ASN A 45 -17.47 9.79 19.76
C ASN A 45 -17.52 8.29 19.46
N ARG A 46 -17.82 7.90 18.22
CA ARG A 46 -17.88 6.50 17.77
C ARG A 46 -16.53 5.98 17.27
N ILE A 47 -15.60 6.88 16.94
CA ILE A 47 -14.25 6.52 16.50
C ILE A 47 -13.40 6.18 17.72
N SER A 48 -12.99 4.92 17.82
CA SER A 48 -12.01 4.41 18.78
C SER A 48 -10.82 3.81 18.01
N HIS A 49 -9.89 4.66 17.60
CA HIS A 49 -8.72 4.28 16.82
C HIS A 49 -7.54 5.19 17.19
N TYR A 50 -6.31 4.69 17.19
CA TYR A 50 -5.12 5.43 17.66
C TYR A 50 -4.81 6.68 16.83
N THR A 51 -5.34 6.79 15.62
CA THR A 51 -5.15 7.94 14.73
C THR A 51 -6.12 9.09 15.02
N LYS A 52 -7.11 8.88 15.91
CA LYS A 52 -8.22 9.79 16.17
C LYS A 52 -7.73 11.21 16.40
N ASP A 53 -6.87 11.41 17.39
CA ASP A 53 -6.46 12.75 17.81
C ASP A 53 -5.79 13.54 16.70
N LYS A 54 -4.88 12.92 15.94
CA LYS A 54 -4.20 13.61 14.82
C LYS A 54 -5.15 13.90 13.67
N VAL A 55 -6.09 13.00 13.35
CA VAL A 55 -7.14 13.29 12.37
C VAL A 55 -7.96 14.49 12.84
N PHE A 56 -8.48 14.47 14.07
CA PHE A 56 -9.31 15.56 14.59
C PHE A 56 -8.56 16.88 14.75
N ASN A 57 -7.27 16.86 15.10
CA ASN A 57 -6.43 18.06 15.11
C ASN A 57 -6.29 18.68 13.72
N LYS A 58 -6.11 17.84 12.69
CA LYS A 58 -6.11 18.31 11.30
C LYS A 58 -7.47 18.84 10.88
N LEU A 59 -8.55 18.22 11.36
CA LEU A 59 -9.91 18.67 11.12
C LEU A 59 -10.19 20.02 11.78
N THR A 60 -9.62 20.35 12.95
CA THR A 60 -9.89 21.63 13.62
C THR A 60 -8.94 22.75 13.19
N ASN A 61 -7.73 22.43 12.74
CA ASN A 61 -6.73 23.41 12.32
C ASN A 61 -6.99 23.97 10.91
N LEU A 62 -7.52 25.19 10.82
CA LEU A 62 -7.82 25.89 9.55
C LEU A 62 -6.62 25.94 8.59
N ASN A 63 -5.40 26.10 9.10
CA ASN A 63 -4.20 26.16 8.29
C ASN A 63 -3.82 24.81 7.68
N GLU A 64 -4.22 23.70 8.31
CA GLU A 64 -3.96 22.36 7.80
C GLU A 64 -5.03 21.86 6.83
N ARG A 65 -6.25 22.41 6.93
CA ARG A 65 -7.38 22.08 6.06
C ARG A 65 -7.11 22.40 4.59
N LYS A 66 -6.32 23.45 4.31
CA LYS A 66 -5.97 23.88 2.95
C LYS A 66 -5.14 22.85 2.16
N TYR A 67 -4.52 21.89 2.85
CA TYR A 67 -3.72 20.83 2.23
C TYR A 67 -4.53 19.55 1.95
N LEU A 68 -5.87 19.64 1.93
CA LEU A 68 -6.75 18.59 1.48
C LEU A 68 -7.55 19.07 0.28
N HIS A 69 -7.44 18.35 -0.83
CA HIS A 69 -8.38 18.44 -1.94
C HIS A 69 -9.31 17.24 -1.95
N VAL A 70 -10.59 17.50 -2.15
CA VAL A 70 -11.58 16.47 -2.47
C VAL A 70 -11.96 16.68 -3.92
N VAL A 71 -11.78 15.66 -4.75
CA VAL A 71 -11.90 15.75 -6.20
C VAL A 71 -12.75 14.62 -6.75
N ASN A 72 -13.35 14.84 -7.91
CA ASN A 72 -13.95 13.80 -8.74
C ASN A 72 -13.10 13.62 -10.01
N MET A 73 -12.24 12.60 -10.04
CA MET A 73 -11.41 12.25 -11.19
C MET A 73 -11.81 10.86 -11.70
N PRO A 74 -12.76 10.74 -12.64
CA PRO A 74 -13.27 9.45 -13.11
C PRO A 74 -12.19 8.54 -13.71
N ASN A 75 -11.17 9.13 -14.34
CA ASN A 75 -10.07 8.39 -14.99
C ASN A 75 -8.97 7.95 -14.02
N TYR A 76 -9.03 8.37 -12.76
CA TYR A 76 -8.06 7.99 -11.73
C TYR A 76 -8.69 6.97 -10.77
N PRO A 77 -8.23 5.71 -10.73
CA PRO A 77 -8.95 4.65 -10.05
C PRO A 77 -8.72 4.60 -8.54
N LEU A 78 -7.69 5.28 -8.02
CA LEU A 78 -7.33 5.19 -6.61
C LEU A 78 -8.05 6.27 -5.81
N PRO A 79 -8.55 5.95 -4.60
CA PRO A 79 -9.33 6.90 -3.81
C PRO A 79 -8.46 7.92 -3.08
N ILE A 80 -7.15 7.67 -2.98
CA ILE A 80 -6.19 8.56 -2.32
C ILE A 80 -4.93 8.71 -3.15
N THR A 81 -4.41 9.93 -3.18
CA THR A 81 -3.10 10.25 -3.73
C THR A 81 -2.54 11.52 -3.09
N TYR A 82 -1.35 11.91 -3.51
CA TYR A 82 -0.67 13.12 -3.09
C TYR A 82 -0.33 13.93 -4.33
N ASN A 83 -0.55 15.25 -4.29
CA ASN A 83 -0.16 16.13 -5.39
C ASN A 83 1.08 16.93 -4.99
N ILE A 84 2.18 16.73 -5.73
CA ILE A 84 3.47 17.35 -5.41
C ILE A 84 3.40 18.89 -5.48
N PRO A 85 2.88 19.52 -6.56
CA PRO A 85 2.93 20.97 -6.70
C PRO A 85 2.15 21.75 -5.63
N THR A 86 1.10 21.16 -5.07
CA THR A 86 0.26 21.78 -4.02
C THR A 86 0.56 21.24 -2.63
N GLU A 87 1.52 20.33 -2.51
CA GLU A 87 1.88 19.61 -1.29
C GLU A 87 0.69 19.00 -0.53
N SER A 88 -0.33 18.58 -1.27
CA SER A 88 -1.65 18.31 -0.70
C SER A 88 -2.07 16.85 -0.83
N MET A 89 -2.77 16.37 0.18
CA MET A 89 -3.52 15.11 0.11
C MET A 89 -4.73 15.29 -0.82
N VAL A 90 -4.98 14.29 -1.65
CA VAL A 90 -6.10 14.29 -2.60
C VAL A 90 -6.98 13.08 -2.31
N ILE A 91 -8.23 13.33 -1.94
CA ILE A 91 -9.29 12.33 -1.83
C ILE A 91 -10.08 12.35 -3.12
N ASN A 92 -10.07 11.24 -3.85
CA ASN A 92 -10.86 11.06 -5.06
C ASN A 92 -12.15 10.31 -4.72
N VAL A 93 -13.31 10.93 -4.99
CA VAL A 93 -14.63 10.34 -4.70
C VAL A 93 -15.13 9.43 -5.83
N SER A 94 -14.56 9.55 -7.03
CA SER A 94 -14.99 8.78 -8.20
C SER A 94 -14.97 7.26 -8.01
N PRO A 95 -14.03 6.63 -7.26
CA PRO A 95 -14.02 5.18 -7.06
C PRO A 95 -15.22 4.68 -6.23
N PHE A 96 -15.94 5.58 -5.56
CA PHE A 96 -17.18 5.27 -4.88
C PHE A 96 -18.40 5.44 -5.79
N GLY A 97 -18.23 5.78 -7.07
CA GLY A 97 -19.32 5.97 -8.03
C GLY A 97 -20.25 7.12 -7.66
N VAL A 98 -19.68 8.20 -7.12
CA VAL A 98 -20.37 9.45 -6.77
C VAL A 98 -19.55 10.63 -7.29
N GLU A 99 -20.25 11.73 -7.57
CA GLU A 99 -19.60 12.98 -8.01
C GLU A 99 -19.29 13.92 -6.83
N ASP A 100 -19.93 13.67 -5.68
CA ASP A 100 -19.86 14.52 -4.48
C ASP A 100 -19.85 13.65 -3.19
N ILE A 101 -19.63 14.28 -2.04
CA ILE A 101 -19.79 13.68 -0.72
C ILE A 101 -21.27 13.75 -0.33
N GLU A 102 -21.95 12.60 -0.40
CA GLU A 102 -23.33 12.42 0.04
C GLU A 102 -23.39 11.99 1.51
N THR A 103 -24.59 12.02 2.10
CA THR A 103 -24.81 11.59 3.50
C THR A 103 -24.53 10.10 3.70
N THR A 104 -24.66 9.28 2.65
CA THR A 104 -24.50 7.82 2.71
C THR A 104 -23.25 7.33 1.97
N LYS A 105 -22.69 8.13 1.05
CA LYS A 105 -21.61 7.69 0.15
C LYS A 105 -20.63 8.82 -0.21
N PRO A 106 -19.31 8.63 0.00
CA PRO A 106 -18.70 7.57 0.79
C PRO A 106 -19.17 7.64 2.25
N GLY A 107 -19.52 6.51 2.86
CA GLY A 107 -19.95 6.50 4.26
C GLY A 107 -18.88 7.06 5.21
N THR A 108 -19.28 7.59 6.36
CA THR A 108 -18.38 8.33 7.26
C THR A 108 -17.13 7.55 7.70
N PHE A 109 -17.24 6.25 7.98
CA PHE A 109 -16.06 5.43 8.30
C PHE A 109 -15.10 5.30 7.11
N ASN A 110 -15.61 5.31 5.87
CA ASN A 110 -14.77 5.37 4.69
C ASN A 110 -14.08 6.73 4.59
N LEU A 111 -14.77 7.84 4.83
CA LEU A 111 -14.13 9.17 4.85
C LEU A 111 -13.02 9.25 5.90
N TYR A 112 -13.27 8.72 7.10
CA TYR A 112 -12.24 8.64 8.13
C TYR A 112 -11.05 7.76 7.70
N ALA A 113 -11.32 6.60 7.10
CA ALA A 113 -10.28 5.71 6.57
C ALA A 113 -9.45 6.37 5.45
N LEU A 114 -10.08 7.11 4.55
CA LEU A 114 -9.41 7.90 3.51
C LEU A 114 -8.50 8.98 4.11
N MET A 115 -8.97 9.68 5.15
CA MET A 115 -8.15 10.64 5.89
C MET A 115 -6.93 9.98 6.53
N VAL A 116 -7.09 8.84 7.20
CA VAL A 116 -5.97 8.09 7.79
C VAL A 116 -5.00 7.63 6.72
N TYR A 117 -5.49 7.04 5.64
CA TYR A 117 -4.67 6.59 4.51
C TYR A 117 -3.84 7.74 3.97
N GLY A 118 -4.47 8.86 3.62
CA GLY A 118 -3.79 9.97 3.00
C GLY A 118 -2.84 10.71 3.94
N LEU A 119 -3.10 10.74 5.25
CA LEU A 119 -2.15 11.22 6.24
C LEU A 119 -0.89 10.36 6.28
N VAL A 120 -1.03 9.04 6.37
CA VAL A 120 0.13 8.12 6.33
C VAL A 120 0.89 8.28 5.02
N PHE A 121 0.17 8.26 3.90
CA PHE A 121 0.77 8.35 2.58
C PHE A 121 1.52 9.67 2.39
N SER A 122 0.89 10.81 2.69
CA SER A 122 1.53 12.14 2.54
C SER A 122 2.79 12.31 3.40
N GLU A 123 2.78 11.86 4.66
CA GLU A 123 3.95 11.95 5.56
C GLU A 123 5.14 11.09 5.09
N LEU A 124 4.84 9.95 4.45
CA LEU A 124 5.84 9.05 3.86
C LEU A 124 6.37 9.60 2.53
N ILE A 125 5.49 10.10 1.65
CA ILE A 125 5.88 10.68 0.37
C ILE A 125 6.69 11.96 0.55
N SER A 126 6.30 12.84 1.48
CA SER A 126 7.01 14.09 1.73
C SER A 126 8.32 13.89 2.50
N GLY A 127 8.68 12.65 2.86
CA GLY A 127 9.90 12.32 3.60
C GLY A 127 9.94 12.79 5.07
N LYS A 128 8.81 13.28 5.61
CA LYS A 128 8.71 13.71 7.03
C LYS A 128 8.91 12.53 7.98
N VAL A 129 8.51 11.34 7.53
CA VAL A 129 8.78 10.06 8.17
C VAL A 129 9.46 9.13 7.16
N LYS A 130 10.58 8.52 7.55
CA LYS A 130 11.33 7.60 6.68
C LYS A 130 11.35 6.20 7.28
N ILE A 131 10.84 5.23 6.51
CA ILE A 131 10.92 3.81 6.90
C ILE A 131 12.30 3.26 6.50
N THR A 132 13.01 2.72 7.49
CA THR A 132 14.33 2.12 7.29
C THR A 132 14.21 0.67 6.83
N ASP A 133 15.27 0.16 6.19
CA ASP A 133 15.34 -1.22 5.71
C ASP A 133 15.48 -2.27 6.85
N LYS A 134 15.45 -1.83 8.11
CA LYS A 134 15.29 -2.72 9.27
C LYS A 134 13.92 -3.41 9.28
N TYR A 135 12.90 -2.79 8.68
CA TYR A 135 11.56 -3.36 8.58
C TYR A 135 11.38 -4.31 7.38
N SER A 136 12.41 -4.51 6.55
CA SER A 136 12.30 -5.32 5.33
C SER A 136 11.87 -6.75 5.62
N GLU A 137 12.38 -7.35 6.70
CA GLU A 137 12.06 -8.73 7.08
C GLU A 137 10.61 -8.90 7.57
N VAL A 138 10.11 -7.91 8.31
CA VAL A 138 8.73 -7.89 8.80
C VAL A 138 7.77 -7.76 7.60
N ILE A 139 8.06 -6.83 6.69
CA ILE A 139 7.24 -6.59 5.49
C ILE A 139 7.28 -7.82 4.57
N SER A 140 8.47 -8.39 4.32
CA SER A 140 8.61 -9.57 3.47
C SER A 140 7.95 -10.80 4.09
N GLY A 141 8.04 -10.97 5.41
CA GLY A 141 7.37 -12.06 6.13
C GLY A 141 5.85 -11.96 6.01
N TYR A 142 5.29 -10.76 6.12
CA TYR A 142 3.87 -10.52 5.87
C TYR A 142 3.49 -10.81 4.41
N LEU A 143 4.21 -10.25 3.44
CA LEU A 143 3.94 -10.46 2.01
C LEU A 143 4.07 -11.94 1.61
N LEU A 144 5.07 -12.65 2.11
CA LEU A 144 5.22 -14.09 1.91
C LEU A 144 3.98 -14.84 2.43
N SER A 145 3.51 -14.50 3.63
CA SER A 145 2.31 -15.12 4.22
C SER A 145 1.08 -14.86 3.35
N VAL A 146 0.95 -13.65 2.81
CA VAL A 146 -0.10 -13.29 1.86
C VAL A 146 0.00 -14.14 0.59
N LEU A 147 1.17 -14.21 -0.03
CA LEU A 147 1.37 -14.97 -1.26
C LEU A 147 1.13 -16.47 -1.06
N ILE A 148 1.60 -17.09 0.04
CA ILE A 148 1.33 -18.50 0.35
C ILE A 148 -0.17 -18.76 0.51
N ARG A 149 -0.91 -17.88 1.18
CA ARG A 149 -2.36 -18.09 1.34
C ARG A 149 -3.13 -17.95 0.04
N LEU A 150 -2.72 -17.04 -0.85
CA LEU A 150 -3.42 -16.82 -2.13
C LEU A 150 -3.07 -17.89 -3.16
N PHE A 151 -1.80 -18.25 -3.26
CA PHE A 151 -1.24 -19.04 -4.35
C PHE A 151 -0.77 -20.43 -3.92
N GLY A 152 -0.53 -20.66 -2.63
CA GLY A 152 0.11 -21.89 -2.15
C GLY A 152 -0.67 -23.17 -2.43
N LYS A 153 -2.00 -23.15 -2.35
CA LYS A 153 -2.83 -24.29 -2.78
C LYS A 153 -2.74 -24.52 -4.29
N GLN A 154 -2.74 -23.45 -5.09
CA GLN A 154 -2.76 -23.52 -6.55
C GLN A 154 -1.46 -24.08 -7.12
N TYR A 155 -0.32 -23.77 -6.51
CA TYR A 155 0.99 -24.24 -6.95
C TYR A 155 1.57 -25.35 -6.07
N GLY A 156 0.74 -25.99 -5.23
CA GLY A 156 1.16 -27.13 -4.40
C GLY A 156 2.21 -26.82 -3.30
N LEU A 157 2.45 -25.55 -3.00
CA LEU A 157 3.37 -25.11 -1.93
C LEU A 157 2.92 -25.55 -0.53
N LEU A 158 1.62 -25.87 -0.36
CA LEU A 158 1.08 -26.41 0.89
C LEU A 158 1.19 -27.94 0.99
N GLY A 159 1.82 -28.60 0.01
CA GLY A 159 1.99 -30.04 -0.04
C GLY A 159 3.28 -30.42 -0.76
N SER A 160 3.15 -31.00 -1.95
CA SER A 160 4.25 -31.60 -2.72
C SER A 160 5.42 -30.67 -3.04
N PHE A 161 5.20 -29.36 -3.12
CA PHE A 161 6.24 -28.35 -3.44
C PHE A 161 6.58 -27.46 -2.24
N SER A 162 6.35 -27.93 -1.01
CA SER A 162 6.71 -27.19 0.21
C SER A 162 8.22 -26.89 0.32
N THR A 163 9.07 -27.69 -0.32
CA THR A 163 10.52 -27.46 -0.43
C THR A 163 10.89 -26.18 -1.18
N GLU A 164 9.96 -25.61 -1.96
CA GLU A 164 10.17 -24.35 -2.69
C GLU A 164 9.89 -23.09 -1.84
N ILE A 165 9.31 -23.25 -0.65
CA ILE A 165 8.98 -22.12 0.24
C ILE A 165 10.23 -21.28 0.63
N PRO A 166 11.40 -21.87 0.98
CA PRO A 166 12.61 -21.09 1.24
C PRO A 166 13.04 -20.25 0.02
N LYS A 167 12.92 -20.78 -1.19
CA LYS A 167 13.21 -20.07 -2.45
C LYS A 167 12.21 -18.93 -2.68
N MET A 168 10.92 -19.17 -2.44
CA MET A 168 9.88 -18.13 -2.47
C MET A 168 10.16 -17.01 -1.47
N LYS A 169 10.54 -17.38 -0.24
CA LYS A 169 10.92 -16.46 0.82
C LYS A 169 12.13 -15.63 0.42
N PHE A 170 13.13 -16.23 -0.22
CA PHE A 170 14.29 -15.54 -0.77
C PHE A 170 13.87 -14.48 -1.80
N LEU A 171 13.12 -14.86 -2.83
CA LEU A 171 12.69 -13.96 -3.91
C LEU A 171 11.81 -12.82 -3.37
N THR A 172 10.92 -13.11 -2.40
CA THR A 172 10.07 -12.10 -1.76
C THR A 172 10.91 -11.12 -0.93
N ASN A 173 11.90 -11.61 -0.16
CA ASN A 173 12.82 -10.74 0.58
C ASN A 173 13.65 -9.86 -0.36
N LEU A 174 14.14 -10.43 -1.45
CA LEU A 174 14.92 -9.72 -2.44
C LEU A 174 14.11 -8.61 -3.11
N TYR A 175 12.86 -8.91 -3.50
CA TYR A 175 11.94 -7.91 -4.03
C TYR A 175 11.65 -6.79 -3.04
N VAL A 176 11.36 -7.10 -1.77
CA VAL A 176 11.12 -6.04 -0.76
C VAL A 176 12.38 -5.20 -0.54
N LEU A 177 13.54 -5.82 -0.37
CA LEU A 177 14.81 -5.08 -0.20
C LEU A 177 15.10 -4.16 -1.39
N THR A 178 14.87 -4.64 -2.60
CA THR A 178 15.18 -3.91 -3.83
C THR A 178 14.08 -2.90 -4.16
N GLY A 179 12.86 -3.36 -4.42
CA GLY A 179 11.72 -2.55 -4.82
C GLY A 179 11.22 -1.57 -3.75
N PHE A 180 11.22 -1.93 -2.47
CA PHE A 180 10.73 -1.02 -1.42
C PHE A 180 11.85 -0.19 -0.79
N PHE A 181 13.07 -0.72 -0.70
CA PHE A 181 14.16 -0.05 0.03
C PHE A 181 15.34 0.40 -0.82
N GLY A 182 15.41 0.01 -2.11
CA GLY A 182 16.49 0.39 -3.01
C GLY A 182 17.82 -0.28 -2.69
N LYS A 183 17.80 -1.43 -2.00
CA LYS A 183 19.00 -2.22 -1.73
C LYS A 183 19.22 -3.17 -2.90
N THR A 184 20.29 -2.95 -3.66
CA THR A 184 20.63 -3.74 -4.85
C THR A 184 21.91 -4.56 -4.66
N GLY A 185 22.15 -5.49 -5.59
CA GLY A 185 23.41 -6.22 -5.72
C GLY A 185 23.69 -7.24 -4.60
N PRO A 186 24.97 -7.63 -4.41
CA PRO A 186 25.35 -8.73 -3.53
C PRO A 186 24.98 -8.54 -2.06
N ALA A 187 24.83 -7.30 -1.60
CA ALA A 187 24.37 -7.01 -0.24
C ALA A 187 22.90 -7.41 -0.03
N ALA A 188 22.04 -7.14 -1.02
CA ALA A 188 20.64 -7.54 -1.00
C ALA A 188 20.49 -9.06 -1.05
N TYR A 189 21.26 -9.73 -1.93
CA TYR A 189 21.23 -11.20 -2.05
C TYR A 189 21.67 -11.87 -0.74
N ARG A 190 22.77 -11.43 -0.13
CA ARG A 190 23.22 -11.96 1.17
C ARG A 190 22.17 -11.76 2.27
N LYS A 191 21.60 -10.56 2.40
CA LYS A 191 20.58 -10.27 3.42
C LYS A 191 19.31 -11.10 3.20
N ALA A 192 18.84 -11.23 1.95
CA ALA A 192 17.70 -12.06 1.60
C ALA A 192 17.96 -13.55 1.90
N SER A 193 19.14 -14.06 1.55
CA SER A 193 19.59 -15.43 1.78
C SER A 193 19.63 -15.80 3.26
N THR A 194 20.20 -14.93 4.09
CA THR A 194 20.22 -15.12 5.55
C THR A 194 18.81 -15.16 6.12
N ALA A 195 17.94 -14.23 5.71
CA ALA A 195 16.56 -14.18 6.20
C ALA A 195 15.73 -15.39 5.74
N SER A 196 16.02 -15.96 4.57
CA SER A 196 15.25 -17.06 3.98
C SER A 196 15.81 -18.45 4.25
N ALA A 197 17.02 -18.56 4.79
CA ALA A 197 17.78 -19.81 4.87
C ALA A 197 17.90 -20.53 3.50
N PHE A 198 18.10 -19.76 2.43
CA PHE A 198 18.23 -20.27 1.07
C PHE A 198 19.60 -19.92 0.48
N ASN A 199 20.33 -20.91 -0.01
CA ASN A 199 21.59 -20.69 -0.71
C ASN A 199 21.32 -20.29 -2.16
N TYR A 200 21.58 -19.02 -2.50
CA TYR A 200 21.29 -18.48 -3.84
C TYR A 200 22.45 -18.63 -4.83
N LYS A 201 23.61 -19.15 -4.40
CA LYS A 201 24.80 -19.24 -5.27
C LYS A 201 24.53 -20.00 -6.56
N ASP A 202 23.70 -21.05 -6.48
CA ASP A 202 23.36 -21.91 -7.61
C ASP A 202 22.49 -21.19 -8.67
N ILE A 203 21.81 -20.11 -8.28
CA ILE A 203 20.93 -19.32 -9.16
C ILE A 203 21.42 -17.89 -9.38
N GLU A 204 22.61 -17.53 -8.88
CA GLU A 204 23.09 -16.14 -8.85
C GLU A 204 23.26 -15.53 -10.25
N SER A 205 23.73 -16.33 -11.21
CA SER A 205 23.86 -15.92 -12.62
C SER A 205 22.50 -15.56 -13.22
N ASP A 206 21.47 -16.34 -12.92
CA ASP A 206 20.12 -16.12 -13.43
C ASP A 206 19.42 -14.96 -12.73
N LEU A 207 19.69 -14.71 -11.44
CA LEU A 207 19.13 -13.57 -10.71
C LEU A 207 19.48 -12.22 -11.34
N LYS A 208 20.63 -12.12 -12.03
CA LYS A 208 21.06 -10.89 -12.72
C LYS A 208 20.19 -10.54 -13.93
N LYS A 209 19.38 -11.47 -14.43
CA LYS A 209 18.45 -11.25 -15.56
C LYS A 209 17.23 -10.43 -15.16
N TYR A 210 16.94 -10.31 -13.87
CA TYR A 210 15.72 -9.68 -13.36
C TYR A 210 16.02 -8.37 -12.64
N ASN A 211 15.19 -7.35 -12.90
CA ASN A 211 15.15 -6.11 -12.15
C ASN A 211 14.12 -6.19 -11.01
N PHE A 212 14.56 -6.60 -9.82
CA PHE A 212 13.71 -6.67 -8.62
C PHE A 212 13.24 -5.31 -8.08
N GLU A 213 13.57 -4.19 -8.74
CA GLU A 213 12.84 -2.94 -8.51
C GLU A 213 11.41 -3.02 -9.06
N ASN A 214 11.16 -3.86 -10.07
CA ASN A 214 9.88 -4.00 -10.75
C ASN A 214 9.12 -5.25 -10.26
N ILE A 215 7.81 -5.11 -10.02
CA ILE A 215 6.98 -6.26 -9.60
C ILE A 215 6.78 -7.31 -10.70
N SER A 216 6.80 -6.89 -11.97
CA SER A 216 6.69 -7.76 -13.14
C SER A 216 7.85 -8.76 -13.18
N ASP A 217 9.07 -8.28 -12.95
CA ASP A 217 10.27 -9.12 -12.92
C ASP A 217 10.30 -10.01 -11.67
N PHE A 218 9.79 -9.53 -10.53
CA PHE A 218 9.56 -10.39 -9.37
C PHE A 218 8.59 -11.53 -9.70
N ILE A 219 7.44 -11.24 -10.32
CA ILE A 219 6.44 -12.27 -10.71
C ILE A 219 7.05 -13.24 -11.72
N GLN A 220 7.78 -12.73 -12.72
CA GLN A 220 8.44 -13.55 -13.72
C GLN A 220 9.48 -14.49 -13.07
N SER A 221 10.27 -13.98 -12.12
CA SER A 221 11.24 -14.80 -11.38
C SER A 221 10.57 -15.94 -10.59
N LEU A 222 9.36 -15.74 -10.05
CA LEU A 222 8.62 -16.82 -9.38
C LEU A 222 8.27 -17.94 -10.35
N SER A 223 7.95 -17.61 -11.61
CA SER A 223 7.70 -18.61 -12.67
C SER A 223 8.98 -19.32 -13.07
N ASP A 224 10.01 -18.55 -13.44
CA ASP A 224 11.21 -19.08 -14.09
C ASP A 224 12.07 -19.91 -13.14
N PHE A 225 12.05 -19.60 -11.84
CA PHE A 225 12.73 -20.41 -10.81
C PHE A 225 11.88 -21.60 -10.30
N GLY A 226 10.72 -21.85 -10.91
CA GLY A 226 9.87 -23.01 -10.62
C GLY A 226 9.06 -22.93 -9.33
N VAL A 227 9.03 -21.77 -8.66
CA VAL A 227 8.27 -21.59 -7.40
C VAL A 227 6.76 -21.53 -7.66
N MET A 228 6.36 -20.84 -8.73
CA MET A 228 4.98 -20.74 -9.20
C MET A 228 4.95 -20.86 -10.73
N PRO A 229 5.11 -22.07 -11.28
CA PRO A 229 5.26 -22.26 -12.72
C PRO A 229 4.10 -21.64 -13.51
N ASN A 230 4.44 -20.90 -14.58
CA ASN A 230 3.49 -20.22 -15.46
C ASN A 230 2.70 -19.07 -14.81
N ILE A 231 3.08 -18.61 -13.62
CA ILE A 231 2.52 -17.37 -13.09
C ILE A 231 2.94 -16.20 -13.98
N ASN A 232 2.00 -15.31 -14.26
CA ASN A 232 2.26 -14.07 -14.98
C ASN A 232 1.53 -12.91 -14.31
N LYS A 233 1.84 -11.69 -14.74
CA LYS A 233 1.26 -10.46 -14.19
C LYS A 233 -0.27 -10.45 -14.20
N HIS A 234 -0.90 -10.99 -15.24
CA HIS A 234 -2.36 -11.01 -15.35
C HIS A 234 -3.00 -11.95 -14.33
N VAL A 235 -2.46 -13.18 -14.19
CA VAL A 235 -2.93 -14.15 -13.19
C VAL A 235 -2.73 -13.61 -11.78
N PHE A 236 -1.57 -12.99 -11.53
CA PHE A 236 -1.24 -12.39 -10.24
C PHE A 236 -2.20 -11.24 -9.90
N ALA A 237 -2.34 -10.26 -10.80
CA ALA A 237 -3.23 -9.12 -10.63
C ALA A 237 -4.69 -9.52 -10.48
N ALA A 238 -5.18 -10.46 -11.30
CA ALA A 238 -6.56 -10.97 -11.21
C ALA A 238 -6.83 -11.64 -9.86
N LYS A 239 -5.86 -12.41 -9.34
CA LYS A 239 -5.96 -13.01 -8.01
C LYS A 239 -6.02 -11.93 -6.93
N LEU A 240 -5.11 -10.95 -6.96
CA LEU A 240 -5.10 -9.85 -6.00
C LEU A 240 -6.40 -9.05 -6.02
N LEU A 241 -6.87 -8.67 -7.21
CA LEU A 241 -8.11 -7.92 -7.40
C LEU A 241 -9.31 -8.69 -6.85
N ARG A 242 -9.39 -10.00 -7.10
CA ARG A 242 -10.49 -10.85 -6.63
C ARG A 242 -10.55 -10.93 -5.11
N PHE A 243 -9.40 -11.03 -4.44
CA PHE A 243 -9.38 -11.15 -2.99
C PHE A 243 -9.49 -9.78 -2.32
N PHE A 244 -8.64 -8.82 -2.69
CA PHE A 244 -8.49 -7.56 -1.96
C PHE A 244 -9.17 -6.35 -2.59
N GLY A 245 -9.63 -6.45 -3.83
CA GLY A 245 -10.08 -5.30 -4.60
C GLY A 245 -8.94 -4.41 -5.07
N LEU A 246 -9.30 -3.36 -5.80
CA LEU A 246 -8.38 -2.48 -6.52
C LEU A 246 -7.47 -1.67 -5.58
N ASN A 247 -8.01 -1.22 -4.45
CA ASN A 247 -7.35 -0.28 -3.53
C ASN A 247 -6.11 -0.86 -2.84
N VAL A 248 -5.99 -2.19 -2.77
CA VAL A 248 -4.88 -2.88 -2.11
C VAL A 248 -3.76 -3.22 -3.10
N MET A 249 -4.02 -3.26 -4.41
CA MET A 249 -3.00 -3.62 -5.40
C MET A 249 -1.72 -2.77 -5.32
N PRO A 250 -1.79 -1.43 -5.15
CA PRO A 250 -0.59 -0.59 -4.97
C PRO A 250 0.32 -0.99 -3.80
N ALA A 251 -0.23 -1.62 -2.76
CA ALA A 251 0.53 -2.04 -1.59
C ALA A 251 1.56 -3.14 -1.90
N PHE A 252 1.41 -3.86 -3.02
CA PHE A 252 2.40 -4.86 -3.44
C PHE A 252 3.58 -4.23 -4.17
N GLU A 253 3.47 -2.99 -4.63
CA GLU A 253 4.46 -2.31 -5.47
C GLU A 253 5.21 -1.21 -4.74
N ASP A 254 4.57 -0.55 -3.78
CA ASP A 254 5.10 0.63 -3.11
C ASP A 254 5.00 0.54 -1.58
N CYS A 255 6.11 0.83 -0.92
CA CYS A 255 6.21 0.75 0.54
C CYS A 255 5.28 1.73 1.24
N SER A 256 5.10 2.95 0.72
CA SER A 256 4.25 3.95 1.35
C SER A 256 2.77 3.58 1.24
N ARG A 257 2.36 3.03 0.09
CA ARG A 257 1.04 2.42 -0.11
C ARG A 257 0.84 1.21 0.79
N PHE A 258 1.86 0.39 0.98
CA PHE A 258 1.80 -0.77 1.86
C PHE A 258 1.50 -0.35 3.30
N ILE A 259 2.28 0.57 3.88
CA ILE A 259 2.07 1.04 5.25
C ILE A 259 0.71 1.74 5.39
N ALA A 260 0.32 2.59 4.44
CA ALA A 260 -0.98 3.26 4.45
C ALA A 260 -2.15 2.27 4.38
N THR A 261 -2.03 1.23 3.55
CA THR A 261 -3.03 0.16 3.43
C THR A 261 -3.19 -0.60 4.74
N ILE A 262 -2.09 -1.01 5.36
CA ILE A 262 -2.10 -1.73 6.64
C ILE A 262 -2.73 -0.86 7.74
N ALA A 263 -2.30 0.40 7.86
CA ALA A 263 -2.84 1.34 8.84
C ALA A 263 -4.36 1.54 8.67
N THR A 264 -4.82 1.62 7.43
CA THR A 264 -6.24 1.83 7.10
C THR A 264 -7.07 0.57 7.35
N SER A 265 -6.50 -0.61 7.14
CA SER A 265 -7.19 -1.89 7.35
C SER A 265 -7.53 -2.19 8.82
N ASP A 266 -6.94 -1.47 9.78
CA ASP A 266 -7.28 -1.60 11.21
C ASP A 266 -8.57 -0.82 11.59
N ILE A 267 -9.11 -0.02 10.67
CA ILE A 267 -10.31 0.79 10.91
C ILE A 267 -11.57 -0.04 10.68
N LYS A 268 -12.20 -0.46 11.79
CA LYS A 268 -13.47 -1.21 11.75
C LYS A 268 -14.60 -0.39 11.12
N GLY A 269 -15.44 -1.06 10.33
CA GLY A 269 -16.61 -0.45 9.67
C GLY A 269 -16.31 0.30 8.38
N SER A 270 -15.03 0.39 7.97
CA SER A 270 -14.68 0.87 6.63
C SER A 270 -14.59 -0.28 5.62
N ASN A 271 -15.02 0.01 4.39
CA ASN A 271 -14.88 -0.87 3.23
C ASN A 271 -13.81 -0.36 2.24
N VAL A 272 -13.04 0.68 2.59
CA VAL A 272 -11.97 1.22 1.71
C VAL A 272 -10.85 0.19 1.55
N ILE A 273 -10.39 -0.36 2.67
CA ILE A 273 -9.45 -1.46 2.76
C ILE A 273 -10.03 -2.47 3.75
N SER A 274 -10.01 -3.75 3.39
CA SER A 274 -10.65 -4.75 4.22
C SER A 274 -9.84 -5.15 5.46
N THR A 275 -10.52 -5.32 6.58
CA THR A 275 -9.92 -5.67 7.88
C THR A 275 -9.36 -7.09 7.95
N TYR A 276 -9.74 -7.98 7.01
CA TYR A 276 -9.24 -9.36 6.99
C TYR A 276 -7.74 -9.43 6.62
N LEU A 277 -7.12 -8.34 6.17
CA LEU A 277 -5.67 -8.26 5.96
C LEU A 277 -4.89 -8.66 7.21
N SER A 278 -5.37 -8.34 8.40
CA SER A 278 -4.74 -8.74 9.66
C SER A 278 -4.59 -10.26 9.79
N LYS A 279 -5.58 -11.02 9.30
CA LYS A 279 -5.63 -12.49 9.44
C LYS A 279 -4.53 -13.22 8.70
N TYR A 280 -3.87 -12.62 7.69
CA TYR A 280 -2.83 -13.31 6.91
C TYR A 280 -1.58 -13.62 7.74
N ASN A 281 -1.21 -12.71 8.63
CA ASN A 281 -0.13 -12.87 9.59
C ASN A 281 -0.26 -11.78 10.67
N GLU A 282 -1.00 -12.07 11.74
CA GLU A 282 -1.36 -11.08 12.77
C GLU A 282 -0.15 -10.51 13.50
N ARG A 283 0.90 -11.33 13.69
CA ARG A 283 2.15 -10.92 14.34
C ARG A 283 2.89 -9.88 13.51
N GLU A 284 3.15 -10.17 12.24
CA GLU A 284 3.86 -9.22 11.37
C GLU A 284 2.98 -8.01 11.06
N PHE A 285 1.66 -8.20 10.87
CA PHE A 285 0.69 -7.12 10.74
C PHE A 285 0.78 -6.13 11.90
N SER A 286 0.78 -6.61 13.15
CA SER A 286 0.85 -5.76 14.33
C SER A 286 2.16 -4.96 14.38
N LYS A 287 3.30 -5.59 14.05
CA LYS A 287 4.60 -4.90 13.96
C LYS A 287 4.61 -3.82 12.88
N ILE A 288 3.99 -4.07 11.72
CA ILE A 288 3.86 -3.08 10.65
C ILE A 288 2.96 -1.93 11.10
N LEU A 289 1.87 -2.23 11.81
CA LEU A 289 0.97 -1.22 12.35
C LEU A 289 1.70 -0.28 13.33
N GLU A 290 2.61 -0.78 14.16
CA GLU A 290 3.46 0.05 15.02
C GLU A 290 4.30 1.08 14.24
N ILE A 291 4.72 0.76 13.01
CA ILE A 291 5.41 1.72 12.13
C ILE A 291 4.49 2.91 11.84
N SER A 292 3.25 2.63 11.49
CA SER A 292 2.27 3.69 11.20
C SER A 292 1.94 4.53 12.44
N LYS A 293 1.91 3.93 13.65
CA LYS A 293 1.67 4.67 14.89
C LYS A 293 2.69 5.77 15.13
N VAL A 294 3.94 5.61 14.68
CA VAL A 294 4.98 6.67 14.76
C VAL A 294 4.55 7.93 14.01
N ILE A 295 3.82 7.79 12.89
CA ILE A 295 3.31 8.92 12.10
C ILE A 295 2.24 9.70 12.91
N PHE A 296 1.52 9.02 13.80
CA PHE A 296 0.41 9.59 14.55
C PHE A 296 0.76 10.00 15.99
N LYS A 297 1.99 9.70 16.46
CA LYS A 297 2.48 10.24 17.73
C LYS A 297 2.60 11.76 17.62
N ARG A 298 2.13 12.47 18.66
CA ARG A 298 2.22 13.95 18.74
C ARG A 298 3.70 14.37 18.58
N ARG A 299 3.95 15.27 17.65
CA ARG A 299 5.12 16.16 17.66
C ARG A 299 4.68 17.49 18.22
#